data_AF-K1SIE9-F1
#
_entry.id   AF-K1SIE9-F1
#
_cell.length_a   1.000
_cell.length_b   1.000
_cell.length_c   1.000
_cell.angle_alpha   90.00
_cell.angle_beta   90.00
_cell.angle_gamma   90.00
#
_symmetry.space_group_name_H-M   'P 1'
#
loop_
_entity.id
_entity.type
_entity.pdbx_description
1 polymer ?
#
loop_
_entity_poly.entity_id
_entity_poly.type
_entity_poly.pdbx_seq_one_letter_code
_entity_poly.pdbx_strand_id
1 'polypeptide(L)'
;MSTKSKELPRAASPEEVGVSSALTEQFLHYIKEQNLEFHSFMVIRHGKIAVEWYNEPYTADTSHSMYSVSKTFSATAIGFAVSEGLLSLDDKILDFFPEYTPKSDSPYFDKLTVRS
;
A
#
# COMPACT_ATOMS: atom_id res chain seq x y z
N MET A 1 15.03 5.76 21.38
CA MET A 1 16.02 5.57 20.30
C MET A 1 15.36 6.01 19.00
N SER A 2 15.72 7.20 18.50
CA SER A 2 15.19 7.69 17.22
C SER A 2 15.87 6.91 16.10
N THR A 3 15.18 5.91 15.57
CA THR A 3 15.56 5.27 14.30
C THR A 3 15.49 6.36 13.24
N LYS A 4 16.64 6.93 12.87
CA LYS A 4 16.77 7.72 11.65
C LYS A 4 16.24 6.84 10.52
N SER A 5 15.01 7.09 10.07
CA SER A 5 14.54 6.59 8.78
C SER A 5 15.62 7.00 7.78
N LYS A 6 16.24 6.02 7.10
CA LYS A 6 17.10 6.37 5.96
C LYS A 6 16.15 6.98 4.94
N GLU A 7 16.18 8.31 4.83
CA GLU A 7 15.47 9.01 3.77
C GLU A 7 15.81 8.34 2.44
N LEU A 8 14.78 8.10 1.62
CA LEU A 8 14.96 7.49 0.31
C LEU A 8 15.88 8.39 -0.52
N PRO A 9 16.93 7.85 -1.16
CA PRO A 9 17.81 8.65 -1.99
C PRO A 9 17.02 9.29 -3.14
N ARG A 10 17.32 10.53 -3.48
CA ARG A 10 16.73 11.23 -4.63
C ARG A 10 17.56 10.98 -5.88
N ALA A 11 16.90 10.81 -7.02
CA ALA A 11 17.57 10.84 -8.30
C ALA A 11 18.03 12.28 -8.60
N ALA A 12 19.15 12.42 -9.30
CA ALA A 12 19.67 13.70 -9.78
C ALA A 12 18.73 14.34 -10.82
N SER A 13 18.01 13.51 -11.57
CA SER A 13 16.86 13.91 -12.39
C SER A 13 15.90 12.73 -12.56
N PRO A 14 14.63 12.94 -12.94
CA PRO A 14 13.72 11.85 -13.27
C PRO A 14 14.30 10.89 -14.32
N GLU A 15 15.02 11.42 -15.31
CA GLU A 15 15.60 10.66 -16.43
C GLU A 15 16.68 9.69 -15.98
N GLU A 16 17.42 9.99 -14.91
CA GLU A 16 18.43 9.11 -14.34
C GLU A 16 17.86 7.71 -14.04
N VAL A 17 16.61 7.67 -13.60
CA VAL A 17 15.88 6.42 -13.30
C VAL A 17 14.85 6.07 -14.37
N GLY A 18 14.91 6.72 -15.53
CA GLY A 18 14.06 6.45 -16.68
C GLY A 18 12.63 6.97 -16.54
N VAL A 19 12.40 7.97 -15.70
CA VAL A 19 11.12 8.69 -15.59
C VAL A 19 11.23 9.99 -16.42
N SER A 20 10.21 10.34 -17.20
CA SER A 20 10.22 11.57 -17.99
C SER A 20 9.78 12.76 -17.14
N SER A 21 10.66 13.75 -16.94
CA SER A 21 10.31 15.02 -16.29
C SER A 21 9.13 15.69 -16.99
N ALA A 22 9.21 15.84 -18.32
CA ALA A 22 8.18 16.49 -19.13
C ALA A 22 6.77 15.88 -18.96
N LEU A 23 6.65 14.54 -18.93
CA LEU A 23 5.35 13.89 -18.71
C LEU A 23 4.85 14.09 -17.28
N THR A 24 5.74 14.01 -16.29
CA THR A 24 5.35 14.23 -14.89
C THR A 24 4.93 15.67 -14.63
N GLU A 25 5.59 16.66 -15.25
CA GLU A 25 5.21 18.07 -15.18
C GLU A 25 3.85 18.32 -15.83
N GLN A 26 3.61 17.75 -17.03
CA GLN A 26 2.31 17.83 -17.69
C GLN A 26 1.19 17.24 -16.82
N PHE A 27 1.45 16.12 -16.14
CA PHE A 27 0.48 15.51 -15.22
C PHE A 27 0.19 16.39 -14.00
N LEU A 28 1.22 16.96 -13.37
CA LEU A 28 1.05 17.88 -12.25
C LEU A 28 0.31 19.16 -12.66
N HIS A 29 0.56 19.64 -13.88
CA HIS A 29 -0.18 20.77 -14.44
C HIS A 29 -1.66 20.41 -14.64
N TYR A 30 -1.95 19.26 -15.23
CA TYR A 30 -3.30 18.76 -15.42
C TYR A 30 -4.08 18.63 -14.10
N ILE A 31 -3.46 18.08 -13.05
CA ILE A 31 -4.06 17.99 -11.70
C ILE A 31 -4.51 19.39 -11.22
N LYS A 32 -3.64 20.40 -11.39
CA LYS A 32 -3.92 21.77 -10.96
C LYS A 32 -4.99 22.44 -11.82
N GLU A 33 -4.89 22.34 -13.15
CA GLU A 33 -5.85 22.95 -14.08
C GLU A 33 -7.26 22.38 -13.92
N GLN A 34 -7.37 21.08 -13.66
CA GLN A 34 -8.66 20.41 -13.46
C GLN A 34 -9.16 20.50 -12.01
N ASN A 35 -8.42 21.16 -11.12
CA ASN A 35 -8.71 21.28 -9.69
C ASN A 35 -9.03 19.92 -9.05
N LEU A 36 -8.19 18.92 -9.33
CA LEU A 36 -8.32 17.59 -8.73
C LEU A 36 -7.79 17.61 -7.29
N GLU A 37 -8.53 16.96 -6.39
CA GLU A 37 -8.22 16.85 -4.96
C GLU A 37 -7.05 15.88 -4.70
N PHE A 38 -5.85 16.24 -5.17
CA PHE A 38 -4.62 15.53 -4.83
C PHE A 38 -3.92 16.22 -3.66
N HIS A 39 -3.56 15.43 -2.65
CA HIS A 39 -2.74 15.91 -1.54
C HIS A 39 -1.25 15.81 -1.86
N SER A 40 -0.84 14.75 -2.56
CA SER A 40 0.55 14.51 -2.94
C SER A 40 0.68 13.56 -4.13
N PHE A 41 1.86 13.56 -4.75
CA PHE A 41 2.24 12.65 -5.82
C PHE A 41 3.73 12.31 -5.69
N MET A 42 4.06 11.02 -5.76
CA MET A 42 5.44 10.54 -5.66
C MET A 42 5.68 9.38 -6.61
N VAL A 43 6.83 9.39 -7.28
CA VAL A 43 7.31 8.30 -8.14
C VAL A 43 8.65 7.82 -7.64
N ILE A 44 8.75 6.53 -7.32
CA ILE A 44 9.99 5.86 -6.91
C ILE A 44 10.35 4.84 -7.98
N ARG A 45 11.59 4.88 -8.48
CA ARG A 45 12.11 3.89 -9.44
C ARG A 45 13.59 3.63 -9.20
N HIS A 46 14.00 2.37 -9.33
CA HIS A 46 15.35 1.90 -9.00
C HIS A 46 15.80 2.29 -7.57
N GLY A 47 14.85 2.29 -6.62
CA GLY A 47 15.11 2.63 -5.22
C GLY A 47 15.35 4.12 -4.94
N LYS A 48 15.13 5.01 -5.92
CA LYS A 48 15.26 6.46 -5.75
C LYS A 48 13.95 7.19 -6.00
N ILE A 49 13.73 8.28 -5.29
CA ILE A 49 12.65 9.23 -5.59
C ILE A 49 13.00 9.96 -6.89
N ALA A 50 12.17 9.77 -7.91
CA ALA A 50 12.29 10.45 -9.20
C ALA A 50 11.55 11.78 -9.20
N VAL A 51 10.34 11.79 -8.64
CA VAL A 51 9.44 12.94 -8.54
C VAL A 51 8.74 12.89 -7.18
N GLU A 52 8.60 14.04 -6.54
CA GLU A 52 7.93 14.22 -5.26
C GLU A 52 7.26 15.60 -5.26
N TRP A 53 5.95 15.62 -5.04
CA TRP A 53 5.14 16.83 -5.04
C TRP A 53 4.06 16.76 -3.95
N TYR A 54 3.81 17.88 -3.30
CA TYR A 54 2.78 18.07 -2.29
C TYR A 54 1.96 19.31 -2.64
N ASN A 55 0.64 19.19 -2.56
CA ASN A 55 -0.26 20.31 -2.78
C ASN A 55 -0.46 21.06 -1.46
N GLU A 56 -0.38 22.39 -1.43
CA GLU A 56 -0.60 23.12 -0.18
C GLU A 56 -2.04 22.89 0.34
N PRO A 57 -2.24 22.73 1.66
CA PRO A 57 -1.26 22.84 2.76
C PRO A 57 -0.56 21.53 3.15
N TYR A 58 -0.68 20.46 2.35
CA TYR A 58 -0.11 19.15 2.66
C TYR A 58 1.41 19.12 2.53
N THR A 59 2.04 18.24 3.31
CA THR A 59 3.50 18.06 3.38
C THR A 59 3.85 16.57 3.41
N ALA A 60 5.15 16.25 3.32
CA ALA A 60 5.66 14.88 3.45
C ALA A 60 5.25 14.19 4.75
N ASP A 61 5.05 14.95 5.83
CA ASP A 61 4.70 14.43 7.15
C ASP A 61 3.19 14.44 7.43
N THR A 62 2.37 14.84 6.46
CA THR A 62 0.92 14.89 6.68
C THR A 62 0.35 13.48 6.80
N SER A 63 -0.31 13.22 7.93
CA SER A 63 -0.99 11.94 8.16
C SER A 63 -2.27 11.84 7.33
N HIS A 64 -2.48 10.69 6.70
CA HIS A 64 -3.67 10.40 5.91
C HIS A 64 -4.40 9.16 6.43
N SER A 65 -5.73 9.17 6.34
CA SER A 65 -6.53 7.96 6.52
C SER A 65 -6.26 7.01 5.36
N MET A 66 -5.61 5.88 5.66
CA MET A 66 -5.11 4.96 4.64
C MET A 66 -6.17 3.93 4.17
N TYR A 67 -7.31 3.83 4.86
CA TYR A 67 -8.42 2.92 4.54
C TYR A 67 -7.96 1.50 4.16
N SER A 68 -8.28 1.03 2.95
CA SER A 68 -7.96 -0.33 2.50
C SER A 68 -6.47 -0.61 2.31
N VAL A 69 -5.58 0.39 2.37
CA VAL A 69 -4.13 0.12 2.40
C VAL A 69 -3.76 -0.73 3.63
N SER A 70 -4.53 -0.64 4.73
CA SER A 70 -4.36 -1.52 5.89
C SER A 70 -4.45 -3.02 5.53
N LYS A 71 -5.21 -3.39 4.48
CA LYS A 71 -5.33 -4.79 4.02
C LYS A 71 -4.01 -5.33 3.49
N THR A 72 -3.19 -4.51 2.84
CA THR A 72 -1.85 -4.93 2.38
C THR A 72 -0.94 -5.25 3.55
N PHE A 73 -1.02 -4.48 4.63
CA PHE A 73 -0.26 -4.76 5.85
C PHE A 73 -0.76 -6.04 6.54
N SER A 74 -2.08 -6.23 6.65
CA SER A 74 -2.65 -7.48 7.18
C SER A 74 -2.26 -8.69 6.34
N ALA A 75 -2.33 -8.60 5.00
CA ALA A 75 -1.91 -9.68 4.10
C ALA A 75 -0.40 -9.98 4.22
N THR A 76 0.43 -8.95 4.37
CA THR A 76 1.87 -9.12 4.65
C THR A 76 2.11 -9.86 5.96
N ALA A 77 1.37 -9.52 7.02
CA ALA A 77 1.44 -10.21 8.30
C ALA A 77 1.03 -11.69 8.19
N ILE A 78 -0.01 -12.00 7.41
CA ILE A 78 -0.38 -13.39 7.08
C ILE A 78 0.76 -14.10 6.32
N GLY A 79 1.41 -13.42 5.36
CA GLY A 79 2.59 -13.93 4.67
C GLY A 79 3.72 -14.32 5.63
N PHE A 80 3.98 -13.51 6.66
CA PHE A 80 4.93 -13.86 7.71
C PHE A 80 4.49 -15.08 8.52
N ALA A 81 3.23 -15.12 8.98
CA ALA A 81 2.69 -16.25 9.73
C ALA A 81 2.80 -17.58 8.96
N VAL A 82 2.56 -17.55 7.64
CA VAL A 82 2.79 -18.70 6.75
C VAL A 82 4.27 -19.07 6.71
N SER A 83 5.16 -18.09 6.53
CA SER A 83 6.61 -18.34 6.46
C SER A 83 7.20 -18.90 7.76
N GLU A 84 6.58 -18.59 8.89
CA GLU A 84 6.94 -19.05 10.23
C GLU A 84 6.27 -20.39 10.59
N GLY A 85 5.41 -20.93 9.71
CA GLY A 85 4.71 -22.19 9.94
C GLY A 85 3.59 -22.12 10.99
N LEU A 86 3.09 -20.92 11.29
CA LEU A 86 2.02 -20.70 12.26
C LEU A 86 0.64 -21.03 11.69
N LEU A 87 0.47 -20.91 10.37
CA LEU A 87 -0.74 -21.28 9.63
C LEU A 87 -0.38 -21.63 8.17
N SER A 88 -1.29 -22.31 7.48
CA SER A 88 -1.27 -22.53 6.03
C SER A 88 -2.33 -21.67 5.34
N LEU A 89 -2.09 -21.33 4.08
CA LEU A 89 -3.08 -20.64 3.25
C LEU A 89 -4.33 -21.48 2.97
N ASP A 90 -4.22 -22.80 3.13
CA ASP A 90 -5.30 -23.75 2.88
C ASP A 90 -6.03 -24.14 4.19
N ASP A 91 -5.61 -23.59 5.34
CA ASP A 91 -6.33 -23.76 6.61
C ASP A 91 -7.72 -23.12 6.52
N LYS A 92 -8.71 -23.73 7.17
CA LYS A 92 -10.07 -23.21 7.15
C LYS A 92 -10.20 -22.05 8.14
N ILE A 93 -10.96 -21.03 7.76
CA ILE A 93 -11.22 -19.89 8.65
C ILE A 93 -11.90 -20.32 9.95
N LEU A 94 -12.80 -21.32 9.86
CA LEU A 94 -13.51 -21.85 11.03
C LEU A 94 -12.61 -22.66 11.98
N ASP A 95 -11.41 -23.07 11.56
CA ASP A 95 -10.45 -23.71 12.47
C ASP A 95 -9.89 -22.68 13.48
N PHE A 96 -9.82 -21.40 13.08
CA PHE A 96 -9.37 -20.29 13.93
C PHE A 96 -10.51 -19.59 14.67
N PHE A 97 -11.69 -19.49 14.06
CA PHE A 97 -12.83 -18.77 14.60
C PHE A 97 -14.12 -19.62 14.60
N PRO A 98 -14.18 -20.69 15.40
CA PRO A 98 -15.32 -21.60 15.43
C PRO A 98 -16.62 -20.90 15.88
N GLU A 99 -16.54 -19.80 16.63
CA GLU A 99 -17.69 -19.01 17.07
C GLU A 99 -18.46 -18.33 15.93
N TYR A 100 -17.84 -18.17 14.76
CA TYR A 100 -18.48 -17.61 13.56
C TYR A 100 -19.09 -18.69 12.65
N THR A 101 -19.19 -19.93 13.12
CA THR A 101 -19.89 -20.99 12.40
C THR A 101 -21.32 -20.52 12.06
N PRO A 102 -21.67 -20.38 10.77
CA PRO A 102 -22.97 -19.86 10.39
C PRO A 102 -24.09 -20.82 10.78
N LYS A 103 -25.26 -20.26 11.11
CA LYS A 103 -26.49 -21.03 11.37
C LYS A 103 -27.19 -21.53 10.10
N SER A 104 -26.59 -21.30 8.94
CA SER A 104 -27.15 -21.64 7.63
C SER A 104 -26.49 -22.91 7.12
N ASP A 105 -27.26 -23.79 6.47
CA ASP A 105 -26.79 -25.03 5.84
C ASP A 105 -25.96 -24.80 4.55
N SER A 106 -25.44 -23.58 4.36
CA SER A 106 -24.67 -23.21 3.18
C SER A 106 -23.29 -23.87 3.22
N PRO A 107 -22.93 -24.69 2.22
CA PRO A 107 -21.66 -25.43 2.22
C PRO A 107 -20.44 -24.54 1.91
N TYR A 108 -20.63 -23.23 1.71
CA TYR A 108 -19.55 -22.31 1.34
C TYR A 108 -18.66 -21.94 2.53
N PHE A 109 -19.22 -21.80 3.73
CA PHE A 109 -18.46 -21.36 4.90
C PHE A 109 -17.49 -22.43 5.40
N ASP A 110 -17.86 -23.71 5.28
CA ASP A 110 -16.99 -24.84 5.63
C ASP A 110 -15.78 -25.02 4.71
N LYS A 111 -15.80 -24.32 3.57
CA LYS A 111 -14.77 -24.34 2.53
C LYS A 111 -13.96 -23.04 2.47
N LEU A 112 -14.30 -22.04 3.29
CA LEU A 112 -13.56 -20.78 3.32
C LEU A 112 -12.20 -21.01 3.96
N THR A 113 -11.14 -20.64 3.24
CA THR A 113 -9.75 -20.78 3.64
C THR A 113 -9.08 -19.43 3.80
N VAL A 114 -7.87 -19.40 4.36
CA VAL A 114 -7.08 -18.16 4.48
C VAL A 114 -6.80 -17.52 3.11
N ARG A 115 -6.75 -18.30 2.02
CA ARG A 115 -6.51 -17.81 0.65
C ARG A 115 -7.70 -17.13 -0.03
N SER A 116 -8.93 -17.54 0.31
CA SER A 116 -10.16 -17.29 -0.48
C SER A 116 -10.77 -15.91 -0.35
#